data_AF-X8CFA0-F1
#
_entry.id   AF-X8CFA0-F1
#
_cell.length_a   1.000
_cell.length_b   1.000
_cell.length_c   1.000
_cell.angle_alpha   90.00
_cell.angle_beta   90.00
_cell.angle_gamma   90.00
#
_symmetry.space_group_name_H-M   'P 1'
#
loop_
_entity.id
_entity.type
_entity.pdbx_description
1 polymer ?
#
loop_
_entity_poly.entity_id
_entity_poly.type
_entity_poly.pdbx_seq_one_letter_code
_entity_poly.pdbx_strand_id
1 'polypeptide(L)'
;MVLTPPTQLHSVGGLTGLLEQMRKRFGDTMGYRLVIYPTYAALDRPDPSDDRRILAYTYRGGWGDPTSSAKSSSDGPAPVDLSKFDVNAAVGIMRGAPQTLRMKPSDVKSTYLIVEPAKDPTTPGALTLSLYVSSDYGGGYIAFGGDGTVKQMSLPT
;
A
#
# COMPACT_ATOMS: atom_id res chain seq x y z
N MET A 1 -0.75 -18.17 -12.99
CA MET A 1 -2.23 -18.00 -13.08
C MET A 1 -2.82 -18.32 -11.71
N VAL A 2 -3.20 -17.31 -10.93
CA VAL A 2 -3.97 -17.54 -9.70
C VAL A 2 -5.44 -17.71 -10.09
N LEU A 3 -6.01 -18.88 -9.77
CA LEU A 3 -7.36 -19.30 -10.18
C LEU A 3 -8.49 -18.51 -9.49
N THR A 4 -8.18 -17.71 -8.45
CA THR A 4 -9.15 -16.88 -7.74
C THR A 4 -8.49 -15.56 -7.29
N PRO A 5 -9.13 -14.38 -7.47
CA PRO A 5 -8.63 -13.13 -6.90
C PRO A 5 -8.40 -13.27 -5.38
N PRO A 6 -7.26 -12.82 -4.84
CA PRO A 6 -6.94 -13.01 -3.42
C PRO A 6 -7.88 -12.22 -2.52
N THR A 7 -8.30 -12.81 -1.40
CA THR A 7 -9.04 -12.10 -0.33
C THR A 7 -8.21 -11.90 0.93
N GLN A 8 -7.04 -12.51 1.00
CA GLN A 8 -6.03 -12.32 2.05
C GLN A 8 -4.80 -11.68 1.43
N LEU A 9 -4.56 -10.41 1.73
CA LEU A 9 -3.62 -9.57 0.99
C LEU A 9 -2.23 -9.51 1.61
N HIS A 10 -2.10 -9.70 2.92
CA HIS A 10 -0.84 -9.59 3.68
C HIS A 10 0.03 -10.86 3.57
N SER A 11 0.23 -11.32 2.36
CA SER A 11 1.09 -12.45 2.01
C SER A 11 1.73 -12.22 0.65
N VAL A 12 2.76 -13.00 0.29
CA VAL A 12 3.40 -12.88 -1.03
C VAL A 12 2.37 -13.08 -2.14
N GLY A 13 1.60 -14.17 -2.07
CA GLY A 13 0.53 -14.43 -3.05
C GLY A 13 -0.58 -13.38 -3.04
N GLY A 14 -0.91 -12.82 -1.87
CA GLY A 14 -1.92 -11.77 -1.71
C GLY A 14 -1.52 -10.45 -2.39
N LEU A 15 -0.32 -9.95 -2.10
CA LEU A 15 0.21 -8.73 -2.70
C LEU A 15 0.47 -8.90 -4.20
N THR A 16 1.10 -10.00 -4.61
CA THR A 16 1.31 -10.30 -6.04
C THR A 16 -0.03 -10.40 -6.77
N GLY A 17 -1.00 -11.13 -6.21
CA GLY A 17 -2.32 -11.27 -6.80
C GLY A 17 -3.08 -9.94 -6.87
N LEU A 18 -3.00 -9.07 -5.87
CA LEU A 18 -3.60 -7.73 -5.91
C LEU A 18 -3.04 -6.89 -7.07
N LEU A 19 -1.72 -6.87 -7.24
CA LEU A 19 -1.05 -6.17 -8.34
C LEU A 19 -1.38 -6.79 -9.71
N GLU A 20 -1.59 -8.10 -9.80
CA GLU A 20 -2.12 -8.74 -11.01
C GLU A 20 -3.56 -8.30 -11.30
N GLN A 21 -4.41 -8.17 -10.28
CA GLN A 21 -5.79 -7.69 -10.45
C GLN A 21 -5.84 -6.24 -10.92
N MET A 22 -4.89 -5.39 -10.49
CA MET A 22 -4.74 -4.04 -11.04
C MET A 22 -4.45 -4.09 -12.54
N ARG A 23 -3.46 -4.88 -12.97
CA ARG A 23 -3.13 -5.04 -14.40
C ARG A 23 -4.32 -5.54 -15.22
N LYS A 24 -5.07 -6.51 -14.69
CA LYS A 24 -6.27 -7.05 -15.35
C LYS A 24 -7.40 -6.03 -15.50
N ARG A 25 -7.63 -5.20 -14.47
CA ARG A 25 -8.73 -4.22 -14.47
C ARG A 25 -8.38 -2.95 -15.24
N PHE A 26 -7.16 -2.44 -15.08
CA PHE A 26 -6.76 -1.11 -15.52
C PHE A 26 -5.74 -1.11 -16.65
N GLY A 27 -5.12 -2.26 -16.96
CA GLY A 27 -4.02 -2.35 -17.93
C GLY A 27 -2.64 -1.99 -17.39
N ASP A 28 -2.56 -1.45 -16.16
CA ASP A 28 -1.32 -1.01 -15.51
C ASP A 28 -1.42 -1.11 -13.98
N THR A 29 -0.38 -0.63 -13.28
CA THR A 29 -0.31 -0.47 -11.82
C THR A 29 -0.08 0.97 -11.38
N MET A 30 -0.42 1.93 -12.25
CA MET A 30 -0.23 3.36 -12.00
C MET A 30 -1.21 3.88 -10.95
N GLY A 31 -0.74 4.73 -10.06
CA GLY A 31 -1.62 5.38 -9.08
C GLY A 31 -0.87 6.37 -8.21
N TYR A 32 -1.65 7.08 -7.40
CA TYR A 32 -1.17 8.02 -6.40
C TYR A 32 -0.94 7.33 -5.06
N ARG A 33 -1.76 6.33 -4.72
CA ARG A 33 -1.66 5.63 -3.45
C ARG A 33 -2.37 4.29 -3.50
N LEU A 34 -1.78 3.28 -2.86
CA LEU A 34 -2.40 1.98 -2.61
C LEU A 34 -2.31 1.67 -1.12
N VAL A 35 -3.47 1.59 -0.46
CA VAL A 35 -3.59 1.22 0.96
C VAL A 35 -4.10 -0.20 1.05
N ILE A 36 -3.38 -1.05 1.77
CA ILE A 36 -3.59 -2.50 1.78
C ILE A 36 -3.82 -2.95 3.22
N TYR A 37 -5.07 -3.27 3.52
CA TYR A 37 -5.48 -3.95 4.74
C TYR A 37 -5.40 -5.47 4.55
N PRO A 38 -5.53 -6.28 5.62
CA PRO A 38 -5.40 -7.73 5.51
C PRO A 38 -6.38 -8.35 4.51
N THR A 39 -7.60 -7.80 4.40
CA THR A 39 -8.69 -8.38 3.59
C THR A 39 -9.24 -7.48 2.48
N TYR A 40 -8.79 -6.23 2.39
CA TYR A 40 -9.23 -5.30 1.36
C TYR A 40 -8.14 -4.27 1.04
N ALA A 41 -8.25 -3.61 -0.10
CA ALA A 41 -7.36 -2.51 -0.47
C ALA A 41 -8.14 -1.32 -1.02
N ALA A 42 -7.53 -0.13 -0.95
CA ALA A 42 -8.02 1.09 -1.57
C ALA A 42 -6.93 1.65 -2.51
N LEU A 43 -7.32 2.04 -3.71
CA LEU A 43 -6.41 2.53 -4.74
C LEU A 43 -6.90 3.88 -5.26
N ASP A 44 -6.03 4.89 -5.16
CA ASP A 44 -6.26 6.23 -5.70
C ASP A 44 -5.55 6.36 -7.05
N ARG A 45 -6.31 6.62 -8.13
CA ARG A 45 -5.79 6.78 -9.51
C ARG A 45 -6.13 8.16 -10.08
N PRO A 46 -5.38 8.63 -11.09
CA PRO A 46 -5.80 9.78 -11.89
C PRO A 46 -7.18 9.55 -12.53
N ASP A 47 -7.99 10.60 -12.55
CA ASP A 47 -9.18 10.65 -13.39
C ASP A 47 -8.75 11.05 -14.82
N PRO A 48 -8.97 10.20 -15.84
CA PRO A 48 -8.55 10.51 -17.21
C PRO A 48 -9.34 11.66 -17.84
N SER A 49 -10.46 12.08 -17.23
CA SER A 49 -11.32 13.16 -17.73
C SER A 49 -11.12 14.51 -17.03
N ASP A 50 -10.47 14.55 -15.85
CA ASP A 50 -10.14 15.78 -15.12
C ASP A 50 -8.88 15.58 -14.26
N ASP A 51 -7.78 16.22 -14.64
CA ASP A 51 -6.47 16.10 -13.97
C ASP A 51 -6.44 16.63 -12.53
N ARG A 52 -7.46 17.41 -12.13
CA ARG A 52 -7.65 17.91 -10.77
C ARG A 52 -8.42 16.92 -9.90
N ARG A 53 -8.80 15.76 -10.43
CA ARG A 53 -9.59 14.75 -9.72
C ARG A 53 -8.87 13.41 -9.66
N ILE A 54 -9.27 12.62 -8.67
CA ILE A 54 -8.86 11.22 -8.53
C ILE A 54 -10.07 10.30 -8.56
N LEU A 55 -9.82 9.05 -8.93
CA LEU A 55 -10.75 7.94 -8.81
C LEU A 55 -10.26 7.00 -7.72
N ALA A 56 -11.09 6.80 -6.70
CA ALA A 56 -10.81 5.91 -5.58
C ALA A 56 -11.55 4.58 -5.76
N TYR A 57 -10.80 3.49 -5.88
CA TYR A 57 -11.31 2.14 -6.06
C TYR A 57 -11.14 1.33 -4.78
N THR A 58 -12.13 0.49 -4.45
CA THR A 58 -12.00 -0.49 -3.38
C THR A 58 -11.86 -1.90 -3.94
N TYR A 59 -10.92 -2.66 -3.39
CA TYR A 59 -10.72 -4.08 -3.70
C TYR A 59 -11.23 -4.96 -2.55
N ARG A 60 -12.13 -5.91 -2.86
CA ARG A 60 -12.59 -6.97 -1.93
C ARG A 60 -12.77 -8.30 -2.66
N GLY A 61 -11.67 -8.85 -3.19
CA GLY A 61 -11.71 -9.99 -4.12
C GLY A 61 -12.01 -9.59 -5.57
N GLY A 62 -11.94 -8.29 -5.86
CA GLY A 62 -12.20 -7.67 -7.16
C GLY A 62 -12.25 -6.16 -6.98
N TRP A 63 -11.86 -5.40 -8.01
CA TRP A 63 -11.95 -3.94 -8.01
C TRP A 63 -13.40 -3.52 -8.31
N GLY A 64 -14.02 -2.79 -7.38
CA GLY A 64 -15.35 -2.23 -7.55
C GLY A 64 -15.38 -1.00 -8.47
N ASP A 65 -16.53 -0.35 -8.51
CA ASP A 65 -16.68 0.94 -9.19
C ASP A 65 -16.03 2.07 -8.37
N PRO A 66 -15.47 3.10 -9.03
CA PRO A 66 -14.80 4.17 -8.34
C PRO A 66 -15.77 5.19 -7.75
N THR A 67 -15.33 5.85 -6.69
CA THR A 67 -15.82 7.18 -6.35
C THR A 67 -14.83 8.24 -6.84
N SER A 68 -15.28 9.48 -6.99
CA SER A 68 -14.45 10.58 -7.48
C SER A 68 -14.36 11.70 -6.45
N SER A 69 -13.16 12.23 -6.24
CA SER A 69 -12.88 13.37 -5.35
C SER A 69 -11.87 14.31 -5.96
N ALA A 70 -11.72 15.51 -5.38
CA ALA A 70 -10.65 16.42 -5.76
C ALA A 70 -9.29 15.83 -5.37
N LYS A 71 -8.29 16.02 -6.23
CA LYS A 71 -6.88 15.70 -5.92
C LYS A 71 -6.41 16.60 -4.78
N SER A 72 -5.78 15.99 -3.80
CA SER A 72 -5.21 16.66 -2.63
C SER A 72 -3.69 16.74 -2.73
N SER A 73 -3.08 17.57 -1.87
CA SER A 73 -1.62 17.61 -1.73
C SER A 73 -1.02 16.29 -1.22
N SER A 74 -1.85 15.41 -0.64
CA SER A 74 -1.42 14.09 -0.16
C SER A 74 -1.29 13.04 -1.27
N ASP A 75 -1.87 13.27 -2.46
CA ASP A 75 -1.87 12.30 -3.57
C ASP A 75 -0.55 12.29 -4.37
N GLY A 76 0.49 12.97 -3.87
CA GLY A 76 1.75 13.11 -4.58
C GLY A 76 1.66 13.97 -5.85
N PRO A 77 2.81 14.41 -6.39
CA PRO A 77 2.81 15.30 -7.55
C PRO A 77 2.32 14.60 -8.82
N ALA A 78 2.70 13.34 -9.03
CA ALA A 78 2.39 12.55 -10.21
C ALA A 78 2.11 11.07 -9.85
N PRO A 79 1.27 10.37 -10.62
CA PRO A 79 1.06 8.95 -10.43
C PRO A 79 2.33 8.18 -10.80
N VAL A 80 2.61 7.10 -10.09
CA VAL A 80 3.77 6.23 -10.32
C VAL A 80 3.32 4.78 -10.42
N ASP A 81 4.20 3.90 -10.89
CA ASP A 81 3.95 2.47 -10.90
C ASP A 81 4.07 1.92 -9.46
N LEU A 82 2.91 1.67 -8.83
CA LEU A 82 2.81 1.21 -7.44
C LEU A 82 3.25 -0.25 -7.27
N SER A 83 3.65 -0.94 -8.35
CA SER A 83 4.20 -2.29 -8.27
C SER A 83 5.72 -2.36 -8.19
N LYS A 84 6.42 -1.21 -8.21
CA LYS A 84 7.89 -1.11 -8.18
C LYS A 84 8.48 -1.32 -6.77
N PHE A 85 8.06 -2.39 -6.10
CA PHE A 85 8.63 -2.80 -4.82
C PHE A 85 8.84 -4.30 -4.76
N ASP A 86 9.79 -4.72 -3.92
CA ASP A 86 10.04 -6.13 -3.61
C ASP A 86 8.95 -6.63 -2.66
N VAL A 87 8.04 -7.43 -3.22
CA VAL A 87 6.93 -8.06 -2.49
C VAL A 87 7.43 -8.98 -1.37
N ASN A 88 8.52 -9.71 -1.57
CA ASN A 88 9.05 -10.61 -0.56
C ASN A 88 9.65 -9.82 0.62
N ALA A 89 10.42 -8.78 0.32
CA ALA A 89 10.97 -7.90 1.34
C ALA A 89 9.86 -7.21 2.15
N ALA A 90 8.83 -6.67 1.49
CA ALA A 90 7.68 -6.06 2.14
C ALA A 90 6.97 -7.05 3.08
N VAL A 91 6.68 -8.27 2.64
CA VAL A 91 6.04 -9.29 3.47
C VAL A 91 6.94 -9.73 4.64
N GLY A 92 8.25 -9.80 4.42
CA GLY A 92 9.23 -10.06 5.49
C GLY A 92 9.17 -9.01 6.60
N ILE A 93 9.17 -7.72 6.22
CA ILE A 93 9.01 -6.60 7.16
C ILE A 93 7.66 -6.69 7.88
N MET A 94 6.57 -6.93 7.15
CA MET A 94 5.23 -7.06 7.73
C MET A 94 5.14 -8.14 8.82
N ARG A 95 5.78 -9.28 8.59
CA ARG A 95 5.81 -10.39 9.57
C ARG A 95 6.63 -10.08 10.81
N GLY A 96 7.71 -9.31 10.67
CA GLY A 96 8.58 -8.91 11.79
C GLY A 96 8.16 -7.62 12.51
N ALA A 97 7.20 -6.87 11.94
CA ALA A 97 6.86 -5.54 12.42
C ALA A 97 6.41 -5.47 13.88
N PRO A 98 5.58 -6.39 14.43
CA PRO A 98 5.22 -6.35 15.83
C PRO A 98 6.45 -6.38 16.75
N GLN A 99 7.41 -7.26 16.47
CA GLN A 99 8.64 -7.39 17.24
C GLN A 99 9.53 -6.14 17.08
N THR A 100 9.71 -5.66 15.85
CA THR A 100 10.48 -4.43 15.57
C THR A 100 9.89 -3.22 16.30
N LEU A 101 8.57 -3.12 16.37
CA LEU A 101 7.84 -2.04 17.05
C LEU A 101 7.63 -2.30 18.55
N ARG A 102 8.24 -3.36 19.11
CA ARG A 102 8.13 -3.73 20.54
C ARG A 102 6.69 -3.95 21.01
N MET A 103 5.83 -4.41 20.11
CA MET A 103 4.46 -4.81 20.40
C MET A 103 4.39 -6.32 20.63
N LYS A 104 3.59 -6.75 21.60
CA LYS A 104 3.25 -8.17 21.71
C LYS A 104 2.35 -8.53 20.53
N PRO A 105 2.65 -9.62 19.77
CA PRO A 105 1.83 -10.01 18.63
C PRO A 105 0.35 -10.24 18.98
N SER A 106 0.04 -10.70 20.20
CA SER A 106 -1.32 -10.88 20.71
C SER A 106 -2.12 -9.59 20.85
N ASP A 107 -1.44 -8.45 20.95
CA ASP A 107 -2.05 -7.16 21.26
C ASP A 107 -2.33 -6.36 19.97
N VAL A 108 -1.80 -6.82 18.82
CA VAL A 108 -2.00 -6.18 17.51
C VAL A 108 -3.47 -6.24 17.11
N LYS A 109 -4.08 -5.08 16.85
CA LYS A 109 -5.46 -4.92 16.39
C LYS A 109 -5.57 -4.60 14.92
N SER A 110 -4.63 -3.82 14.40
CA SER A 110 -4.62 -3.43 13.00
C SER A 110 -3.22 -3.45 12.45
N THR A 111 -3.13 -3.82 11.18
CA THR A 111 -1.92 -3.69 10.37
C THR A 111 -2.37 -3.30 8.98
N TYR A 112 -1.74 -2.29 8.39
CA TYR A 112 -1.97 -1.93 7.00
C TYR A 112 -0.72 -1.32 6.38
N LEU A 113 -0.56 -1.57 5.09
CA LEU A 113 0.56 -1.10 4.29
C LEU A 113 0.07 0.01 3.36
N ILE A 114 0.77 1.14 3.34
CA ILE A 114 0.59 2.18 2.33
C ILE A 114 1.75 2.09 1.33
N VAL A 115 1.45 2.13 0.05
CA VAL A 115 2.41 2.28 -1.05
C VAL A 115 2.10 3.59 -1.77
N GLU A 116 3.07 4.50 -1.83
CA GLU A 116 2.90 5.82 -2.43
C GLU A 116 4.22 6.31 -3.08
N PRO A 117 4.17 7.31 -3.99
CA PRO A 117 5.37 7.94 -4.52
C PRO A 117 6.28 8.43 -3.39
N ALA A 118 7.58 8.15 -3.51
CA ALA A 118 8.56 8.77 -2.65
C ALA A 118 8.55 10.29 -2.84
N LYS A 119 8.70 11.04 -1.75
CA LYS A 119 8.73 12.51 -1.76
C LYS A 119 10.13 13.08 -2.02
N ASP A 120 11.14 12.21 -2.11
CA ASP A 120 12.52 12.61 -2.39
C ASP A 120 12.65 13.02 -3.87
N PRO A 121 12.96 14.29 -4.17
CA PRO A 121 13.06 14.77 -5.55
C PRO A 121 14.26 14.18 -6.30
N THR A 122 15.23 13.58 -5.60
CA THR A 122 16.42 12.97 -6.21
C THR A 122 16.17 11.54 -6.72
N THR A 123 15.04 10.93 -6.38
CA THR A 123 14.66 9.59 -6.83
C THR A 123 13.27 9.56 -7.49
N PRO A 124 13.07 10.23 -8.64
CA PRO A 124 11.78 10.27 -9.32
C PRO A 124 11.24 8.87 -9.63
N GLY A 125 9.98 8.63 -9.29
CA GLY A 125 9.30 7.35 -9.52
C GLY A 125 9.67 6.24 -8.54
N ALA A 126 10.52 6.52 -7.53
CA ALA A 126 10.70 5.61 -6.40
C ALA A 126 9.44 5.57 -5.53
N LEU A 127 9.31 4.50 -4.74
CA LEU A 127 8.21 4.29 -3.80
C LEU A 127 8.69 4.43 -2.36
N THR A 128 7.83 5.00 -1.52
CA THR A 128 7.87 4.83 -0.08
C THR A 128 6.76 3.87 0.31
N LEU A 129 7.11 2.89 1.14
CA LEU A 129 6.17 1.98 1.77
C LEU A 129 6.11 2.28 3.26
N SER A 130 4.90 2.44 3.79
CA SER A 130 4.66 2.74 5.20
C SER A 130 3.75 1.69 5.80
N LEU A 131 4.30 0.86 6.68
CA LEU A 131 3.57 -0.15 7.42
C LEU A 131 3.16 0.39 8.77
N TYR A 132 1.87 0.50 9.00
CA TYR A 132 1.30 0.89 10.29
C TYR A 132 0.84 -0.34 11.05
N VAL A 133 1.15 -0.38 12.34
CA VAL A 133 0.70 -1.42 13.27
C VAL A 133 0.12 -0.72 14.47
N SER A 134 -1.07 -1.12 14.92
CA SER A 134 -1.68 -0.59 16.14
C SER A 134 -2.13 -1.70 17.07
N SER A 135 -2.07 -1.41 18.37
CA SER A 135 -2.57 -2.23 19.47
C SER A 135 -3.49 -1.40 20.37
N ASP A 136 -4.04 -2.03 21.41
CA ASP A 136 -4.80 -1.32 22.46
C ASP A 136 -3.93 -0.30 23.24
N TYR A 137 -2.60 -0.39 23.10
CA TYR A 137 -1.62 0.41 23.85
C TYR A 137 -0.89 1.46 23.00
N GLY A 138 -1.36 1.70 21.77
CA GLY A 138 -0.78 2.69 20.86
C GLY A 138 -0.41 2.11 19.49
N GLY A 139 0.04 3.00 18.61
CA GLY A 139 0.35 2.71 17.21
C GLY A 139 1.77 3.11 16.84
N GLY A 140 2.44 2.26 16.07
CA GLY A 140 3.76 2.51 15.50
C GLY A 140 3.74 2.35 13.99
N TYR A 141 4.82 2.77 13.34
CA TYR A 141 4.99 2.52 11.91
C TYR A 141 6.45 2.28 11.52
N ILE A 142 6.63 1.62 10.38
CA ILE A 142 7.92 1.42 9.71
C ILE A 142 7.79 1.97 8.29
N ALA A 143 8.63 2.92 7.93
CA ALA A 143 8.76 3.43 6.56
C ALA A 143 10.02 2.86 5.90
N PHE A 144 9.87 2.33 4.69
CA PHE A 144 10.92 1.66 3.94
C PHE A 144 10.81 1.93 2.44
N GLY A 145 11.91 1.79 1.73
CA GLY A 145 11.96 1.94 0.27
C GLY A 145 11.35 0.75 -0.46
N GLY A 146 11.14 0.88 -1.78
CA GLY A 146 10.66 -0.22 -2.63
C GLY A 146 11.56 -1.46 -2.61
N ASP A 147 12.85 -1.33 -2.28
CA ASP A 147 13.80 -2.43 -2.11
C ASP A 147 13.74 -3.11 -0.74
N GLY A 148 12.91 -2.61 0.19
CA GLY A 148 12.85 -3.09 1.58
C GLY A 148 13.82 -2.38 2.53
N THR A 149 14.62 -1.41 2.06
CA THR A 149 15.53 -0.68 2.93
C THR A 149 14.74 0.21 3.90
N VAL A 150 14.78 -0.12 5.20
CA VAL A 150 14.14 0.68 6.25
C VAL A 150 14.77 2.06 6.34
N LYS A 151 13.94 3.11 6.32
CA LYS A 151 14.36 4.52 6.38
C LYS A 151 14.01 5.17 7.71
N GLN A 152 12.86 4.83 8.26
CA GLN A 152 12.36 5.43 9.50
C GLN A 152 11.45 4.44 10.23
N MET A 153 11.40 4.56 11.55
CA MET A 153 10.38 3.90 12.37
C MET A 153 9.91 4.82 13.49
N SER A 154 8.66 4.67 13.89
CA SER A 154 8.10 5.26 15.10
C SER A 154 7.57 4.14 15.97
N LEU A 155 8.06 4.09 17.21
CA LEU A 155 7.54 3.17 18.21
C LEU A 155 6.15 3.64 18.69
N PRO A 156 5.30 2.73 19.19
CA PRO A 156 4.05 3.11 19.82
C PRO A 156 4.27 4.08 20.99
N THR A 157 3.43 5.11 21.00
CA THR A 157 3.27 6.10 22.08
C THR A 157 1.92 5.97 22.74
#